data_AF-A0A529LUM9-F1
#
_entry.id   AF-A0A529LUM9-F1
#
_cell.length_a   1.000
_cell.length_b   1.000
_cell.length_c   1.000
_cell.angle_alpha   90.00
_cell.angle_beta   90.00
_cell.angle_gamma   90.00
#
_symmetry.space_group_name_H-M   'P 1'
#
loop_
_entity.id
_entity.type
_entity.pdbx_description
1 polymer ?
#
loop_
_entity_poly.entity_id
_entity_poly.type
_entity_poly.pdbx_seq_one_letter_code
_entity_poly.pdbx_strand_id
1 'polypeptide(L)'
;FRLLGSPMSARALAGTGWNLWRKKGLAGALDTGRLLLSSPRGWLEENFETPHVRTTLAAWGMHLDFAPDIAGGAVFPYLESMANQSFGMVLGKGGADTIIHALAGMVKAACGQITTGADVAEIMVSGGRAT
;
A
#
# COMPACT_ATOMS: atom_id res chain seq x y z
N PHE A 1 -7.14 2.73 -8.23
CA PHE A 1 -6.87 1.28 -8.12
C PHE A 1 -5.90 0.72 -9.17
N ARG A 2 -5.99 1.02 -10.48
CA ARG A 2 -5.02 0.50 -11.48
C ARG A 2 -3.55 0.88 -11.22
N LEU A 3 -3.27 2.03 -10.60
CA LEU A 3 -1.89 2.51 -10.42
C LEU A 3 -1.04 1.62 -9.49
N LEU A 4 -1.65 1.04 -8.44
CA LEU A 4 -0.96 0.25 -7.41
C LEU A 4 -0.81 -1.24 -7.77
N GLY A 5 -1.60 -1.75 -8.72
CA GLY A 5 -1.57 -3.15 -9.15
C GLY A 5 -0.97 -3.38 -10.55
N SER A 6 -0.44 -2.33 -11.18
CA SER A 6 0.20 -2.45 -12.50
C SER A 6 1.69 -2.73 -12.35
N PRO A 7 2.30 -3.57 -13.22
CA PRO A 7 3.75 -3.60 -13.34
C PRO A 7 4.25 -2.17 -13.63
N MET A 8 5.23 -1.69 -12.85
CA MET A 8 5.86 -0.36 -13.03
C MET A 8 6.72 -0.31 -14.30
N SER A 9 6.11 -0.57 -15.47
CA SER A 9 6.73 -0.45 -16.77
C SER A 9 6.50 0.96 -17.33
N ALA A 10 7.51 1.51 -18.00
CA ALA A 10 7.45 2.85 -18.58
C ALA A 10 6.25 3.06 -19.53
N ARG A 11 5.82 2.01 -20.26
CA ARG A 11 4.64 2.07 -21.14
C ARG A 11 3.32 2.13 -20.37
N ALA A 12 3.18 1.36 -19.29
CA ALA A 12 1.98 1.39 -18.45
C ALA A 12 1.86 2.75 -17.72
N LEU A 13 2.98 3.30 -17.28
CA LEU A 13 3.06 4.64 -16.69
C LEU A 13 2.73 5.73 -17.72
N ALA A 14 3.27 5.65 -18.94
CA ALA A 14 2.97 6.59 -20.02
C ALA A 14 1.49 6.54 -20.44
N GLY A 15 0.91 5.35 -20.59
CA GLY A 15 -0.51 5.17 -20.91
C GLY A 15 -1.43 5.64 -19.79
N THR A 16 -1.01 5.51 -18.53
CA THR A 16 -1.75 6.05 -17.40
C THR A 16 -1.66 7.58 -17.36
N GLY A 17 -0.48 8.15 -17.55
CA GLY A 17 -0.25 9.60 -17.63
C GLY A 17 -1.06 10.27 -18.74
N TRP A 18 -1.12 9.66 -19.93
CA TRP A 18 -1.92 10.15 -21.06
C TRP A 18 -3.42 10.15 -20.77
N ASN A 19 -3.95 9.09 -20.17
CA ASN A 19 -5.36 9.01 -19.79
C ASN A 19 -5.70 9.99 -18.65
N LEU A 20 -4.77 10.20 -17.73
CA LEU A 20 -4.93 11.17 -16.63
C LEU A 20 -4.99 12.60 -17.17
N TRP A 21 -4.08 12.95 -18.09
CA TRP A 21 -4.07 14.23 -18.78
C TRP A 21 -5.34 14.46 -19.61
N ARG A 22 -5.82 13.45 -20.37
CA ARG A 22 -7.08 13.58 -21.13
C ARG A 22 -8.32 13.74 -20.24
N LYS A 23 -8.38 13.06 -19.10
CA LYS A 23 -9.59 13.05 -18.25
C LYS A 23 -9.64 14.19 -17.24
N LYS A 24 -8.49 14.62 -16.70
CA LYS A 24 -8.41 15.63 -15.64
C LYS A 24 -7.70 16.92 -16.07
N GLY A 25 -7.22 17.00 -17.31
CA GLY A 25 -6.46 18.13 -17.82
C GLY A 25 -5.05 18.23 -17.20
N LEU A 26 -4.33 19.31 -17.56
CA LEU A 26 -2.98 19.59 -17.04
C LEU A 26 -3.00 19.85 -15.53
N ALA A 27 -4.00 20.59 -15.04
CA ALA A 27 -4.15 20.90 -13.62
C ALA A 27 -4.31 19.62 -12.77
N GLY A 28 -5.23 18.73 -13.13
CA GLY A 28 -5.43 17.50 -12.36
C GLY A 28 -4.31 16.47 -12.51
N ALA A 29 -3.53 16.53 -13.60
CA ALA A 29 -2.30 15.74 -13.73
C ALA A 29 -1.20 16.26 -12.79
N LEU A 30 -1.05 17.59 -12.67
CA LEU A 30 -0.12 18.22 -11.73
C LEU A 30 -0.53 17.97 -10.27
N ASP A 31 -1.82 18.04 -9.93
CA ASP A 31 -2.29 17.75 -8.58
C ASP A 31 -2.08 16.28 -8.19
N THR A 32 -2.23 15.37 -9.15
CA THR A 32 -1.91 13.95 -8.95
C THR A 32 -0.41 13.75 -8.76
N GLY A 33 0.43 14.46 -9.53
CA GLY A 33 1.88 14.47 -9.36
C GLY A 33 2.31 15.03 -8.00
N ARG A 34 1.69 16.11 -7.54
CA ARG A 34 1.90 16.68 -6.20
C ARG A 34 1.53 15.68 -5.12
N LEU A 35 0.35 15.08 -5.17
CA LEU A 35 -0.05 14.02 -4.23
C LEU A 35 0.97 12.87 -4.18
N LEU A 36 1.52 12.45 -5.32
CA LEU A 36 2.51 11.36 -5.38
C LEU A 36 3.88 11.73 -4.80
N LEU A 37 4.21 13.01 -4.70
CA LEU A 37 5.51 13.51 -4.24
C LEU A 37 5.45 14.10 -2.82
N SER A 38 4.27 14.56 -2.38
CA SER A 38 4.07 15.17 -1.07
C SER A 38 4.20 14.17 0.07
N SER A 39 4.59 14.69 1.25
CA SER A 39 4.49 13.96 2.50
C SER A 39 3.04 13.92 2.99
N PRO A 40 2.66 12.89 3.79
CA PRO A 40 1.36 12.82 4.44
C PRO A 40 0.98 14.11 5.17
N ARG A 41 1.88 14.67 5.99
CA ARG A 41 1.61 15.89 6.76
C ARG A 41 1.39 17.09 5.85
N GLY A 42 2.28 17.33 4.88
CA GLY A 42 2.18 18.48 3.99
C GLY A 42 0.89 18.47 3.19
N TRP A 43 0.52 17.31 2.64
CA TRP A 43 -0.74 17.18 1.89
C TRP A 43 -1.97 17.41 2.77
N LEU A 44 -1.98 16.89 4.00
CA LEU A 44 -3.11 17.06 4.92
C LEU A 44 -3.28 18.50 5.41
N GLU A 45 -2.18 19.21 5.65
CA GLU A 45 -2.20 20.62 6.05
C GLU A 45 -2.70 21.53 4.94
N GLU A 46 -2.36 21.24 3.69
CA GLU A 46 -2.80 21.98 2.51
C GLU A 46 -4.29 21.79 2.19
N ASN A 47 -4.85 20.60 2.46
CA ASN A 47 -6.19 20.23 1.98
C ASN A 47 -7.29 20.29 3.04
N PHE A 48 -6.94 20.33 4.33
CA PHE A 48 -7.92 20.32 5.42
C PHE A 48 -7.60 21.41 6.44
N GLU A 49 -8.59 22.16 6.90
CA GLU A 49 -8.39 23.23 7.89
C GLU A 49 -8.29 22.69 9.32
N THR A 50 -9.11 21.71 9.65
CA THR A 50 -9.26 21.24 11.05
C THR A 50 -8.19 20.20 11.41
N PRO A 51 -7.45 20.38 12.52
CA PRO A 51 -6.46 19.40 12.99
C PRO A 51 -7.03 17.99 13.19
N HIS A 52 -8.27 17.86 13.66
CA HIS A 52 -8.93 16.56 13.85
C HIS A 52 -9.01 15.74 12.56
N VAL A 53 -9.39 16.35 11.44
CA VAL A 53 -9.48 15.66 10.14
C VAL A 53 -8.09 15.24 9.67
N ARG A 54 -7.10 16.12 9.83
CA ARG A 54 -5.69 15.81 9.52
C ARG A 54 -5.21 14.60 10.32
N THR A 55 -5.46 14.58 11.63
CA THR A 55 -5.03 13.47 12.49
C THR A 55 -5.72 12.16 12.14
N THR A 56 -7.04 12.17 11.88
CA THR A 56 -7.78 10.97 11.48
C THR A 56 -7.24 10.36 10.19
N LEU A 57 -6.95 11.19 9.18
CA LEU A 57 -6.41 10.71 7.91
C LEU A 57 -4.94 10.29 8.02
N ALA A 58 -4.13 11.00 8.82
CA ALA A 58 -2.72 10.67 9.04
C ALA A 58 -2.55 9.29 9.69
N ALA A 59 -3.45 8.90 10.60
CA ALA A 59 -3.43 7.58 11.24
C ALA A 59 -3.48 6.43 10.23
N TRP A 60 -4.21 6.60 9.13
CA TRP A 60 -4.27 5.60 8.06
C TRP A 60 -2.96 5.49 7.27
N GLY A 61 -2.21 6.59 7.12
CA GLY A 61 -0.87 6.54 6.55
C GLY A 61 0.10 5.77 7.45
N MET A 62 0.07 6.04 8.76
CA MET A 62 0.96 5.40 9.74
C MET A 62 0.64 3.91 9.94
N HIS A 63 -0.60 3.48 9.74
CA HIS A 63 -0.98 2.05 9.75
C HIS A 63 -0.17 1.21 8.75
N LEU A 64 0.31 1.83 7.68
CA LEU A 64 1.12 1.20 6.62
C LEU A 64 2.62 1.49 6.79
N ASP A 65 3.07 1.84 7.99
CA ASP A 65 4.46 2.24 8.32
C ASP A 65 4.97 3.49 7.58
N PHE A 66 4.09 4.30 7.00
CA PHE A 66 4.46 5.61 6.44
C PHE A 66 4.40 6.69 7.51
N ALA A 67 5.56 7.04 8.06
CA ALA A 67 5.66 8.16 8.99
C ALA A 67 5.17 9.48 8.35
N PRO A 68 4.63 10.43 9.14
CA PRO A 68 3.98 11.64 8.64
C PRO A 68 4.83 12.51 7.70
N ASP A 69 6.16 12.39 7.79
CA ASP A 69 7.13 13.24 7.11
C ASP A 69 7.92 12.51 6.00
N ILE A 70 7.45 11.34 5.55
CA ILE A 70 8.06 10.58 4.44
C ILE A 70 7.61 11.14 3.08
N ALA A 71 8.57 11.45 2.21
CA ALA A 71 8.31 11.88 0.83
C ALA A 71 7.57 10.79 0.03
N GLY A 72 6.55 11.19 -0.74
CA GLY A 72 5.69 10.27 -1.49
C GLY A 72 4.72 9.44 -0.65
N GLY A 73 4.65 9.68 0.67
CA GLY A 73 3.73 8.98 1.56
C GLY A 73 2.28 9.45 1.46
N ALA A 74 2.00 10.63 0.88
CA ALA A 74 0.64 11.22 0.88
C ALA A 74 -0.42 10.41 0.12
N VAL A 75 -0.01 9.54 -0.80
CA VAL A 75 -0.94 8.64 -1.50
C VAL A 75 -1.66 7.70 -0.55
N PHE A 76 -1.01 7.28 0.54
CA PHE A 76 -1.52 6.25 1.43
C PHE A 76 -2.63 6.75 2.38
N PRO A 77 -2.48 7.87 3.10
CA PRO A 77 -3.57 8.48 3.86
C PRO A 77 -4.82 8.72 3.00
N TYR A 78 -4.65 9.26 1.79
CA TYR A 78 -5.75 9.53 0.89
C TYR A 78 -6.42 8.24 0.40
N LEU A 79 -5.63 7.30 -0.13
CA LEU A 79 -6.17 6.10 -0.74
C LEU A 79 -6.84 5.18 0.29
N GLU A 80 -6.21 4.95 1.43
CA GLU A 80 -6.78 4.12 2.50
C GLU A 80 -8.05 4.73 3.06
N SER A 81 -8.07 6.03 3.35
CA SER A 81 -9.25 6.68 3.92
C SER A 81 -10.43 6.68 2.94
N MET A 82 -10.18 6.98 1.65
CA MET A 82 -11.23 6.97 0.63
C MET A 82 -11.67 5.55 0.28
N ALA A 83 -10.77 4.57 0.31
CA ALA A 83 -11.10 3.16 0.12
C ALA A 83 -11.97 2.66 1.28
N ASN A 84 -11.61 2.95 2.52
CA ASN A 84 -12.39 2.58 3.71
C ASN A 84 -13.76 3.26 3.71
N GLN A 85 -13.85 4.53 3.29
CA GLN A 85 -15.15 5.19 3.10
C GLN A 85 -16.01 4.48 2.04
N SER A 86 -15.41 4.06 0.92
CA SER A 86 -16.16 3.54 -0.24
C SER A 86 -16.54 2.07 -0.11
N PHE A 87 -15.69 1.26 0.52
CA PHE A 87 -15.84 -0.19 0.59
C PHE A 87 -16.15 -0.68 2.01
N GLY A 88 -16.03 0.19 3.00
CA GLY A 88 -16.12 -0.16 4.41
C GLY A 88 -14.89 -0.93 4.91
N MET A 89 -14.89 -1.22 6.20
CA MET A 89 -13.89 -2.08 6.84
C MET A 89 -14.51 -3.43 7.13
N VAL A 90 -14.07 -4.46 6.41
CA VAL A 90 -14.57 -5.82 6.57
C VAL A 90 -13.74 -6.57 7.61
N LEU A 91 -14.43 -7.27 8.51
CA LEU A 91 -13.80 -8.20 9.44
C LEU A 91 -14.00 -9.62 8.93
N GLY A 92 -12.90 -10.35 8.74
CA GLY A 92 -12.95 -11.76 8.41
C GLY A 92 -13.67 -12.54 9.51
N LYS A 93 -14.66 -13.36 9.13
CA LYS A 93 -15.32 -14.26 10.08
C LYS A 93 -14.26 -15.22 10.64
N GLY A 94 -14.20 -15.31 11.97
CA GLY A 94 -13.20 -16.14 12.67
C GLY A 94 -11.95 -15.37 13.10
N GLY A 95 -11.78 -14.12 12.64
CA GLY A 95 -10.61 -13.30 13.00
C GLY A 95 -9.45 -13.46 12.03
N ALA A 96 -8.32 -12.83 12.37
CA ALA A 96 -7.14 -12.79 11.50
C ALA A 96 -6.41 -14.14 11.39
N ASP A 97 -6.56 -15.04 12.36
CA ASP A 97 -5.94 -16.37 12.34
C ASP A 97 -6.49 -17.27 11.23
N THR A 98 -7.72 -17.02 10.78
CA THR A 98 -8.46 -17.90 9.89
C THR A 98 -7.80 -17.99 8.52
N ILE A 99 -7.29 -16.86 8.00
CA ILE A 99 -6.53 -16.86 6.75
C ILE A 99 -5.18 -17.58 6.91
N ILE A 100 -4.53 -17.42 8.07
CA ILE A 100 -3.25 -18.10 8.36
C ILE A 100 -3.45 -19.61 8.40
N HIS A 101 -4.50 -20.08 9.07
CA HIS A 101 -4.85 -21.50 9.11
C HIS A 101 -5.20 -22.05 7.72
N ALA A 102 -5.95 -21.29 6.91
CA ALA A 102 -6.28 -21.70 5.55
C ALA A 102 -5.03 -21.83 4.68
N LEU A 103 -4.15 -20.83 4.68
CA LEU A 103 -2.88 -20.85 3.94
C LEU A 103 -1.96 -21.98 4.41
N ALA A 104 -1.82 -22.17 5.73
CA ALA A 104 -1.05 -23.27 6.29
C ALA A 104 -1.61 -24.64 5.88
N GLY A 105 -2.94 -24.77 5.82
CA GLY A 105 -3.63 -25.95 5.31
C GLY A 105 -3.32 -26.22 3.84
N MET A 106 -3.33 -25.18 2.99
CA MET A 106 -2.97 -25.31 1.58
C MET A 106 -1.53 -25.78 1.38
N VAL A 107 -0.58 -25.23 2.16
CA VAL A 107 0.83 -25.67 2.12
C VAL A 107 0.94 -27.15 2.46
N LYS A 108 0.30 -27.60 3.55
CA LYS A 108 0.31 -29.01 3.97
C LYS A 108 -0.36 -29.94 2.96
N ALA A 109 -1.47 -29.50 2.34
CA ALA A 109 -2.16 -30.25 1.30
C ALA A 109 -1.30 -30.41 0.03
N ALA A 110 -0.41 -29.45 -0.25
CA ALA A 110 0.61 -29.53 -1.29
C ALA A 110 1.88 -30.30 -0.85
N CYS A 111 1.81 -31.09 0.23
CA CYS A 111 2.93 -31.82 0.84
C CYS A 111 4.07 -30.93 1.36
N GLY A 112 3.83 -29.62 1.51
CA GLY A 112 4.76 -28.68 2.13
C GLY A 112 4.84 -28.86 3.65
N GLN A 113 5.98 -28.49 4.22
CA GLN A 113 6.22 -28.54 5.66
C GLN A 113 6.30 -27.14 6.24
N ILE A 114 5.78 -26.96 7.46
CA ILE A 114 5.85 -25.72 8.22
C ILE A 114 6.49 -26.06 9.56
N THR A 115 7.67 -25.51 9.80
CA THR A 115 8.40 -25.64 11.07
C THR A 115 8.31 -24.32 11.81
N THR A 116 7.96 -24.37 13.10
CA THR A 116 7.86 -23.20 13.98
C THR A 116 8.84 -23.35 15.14
N GLY A 117 9.25 -22.24 15.77
CA GLY A 117 10.30 -22.27 16.81
C GLY A 117 11.67 -22.68 16.27
N ALA A 118 11.92 -22.47 14.98
CA ALA A 118 13.18 -22.78 14.31
C ALA A 118 13.80 -21.48 13.79
N ASP A 119 14.66 -20.88 14.60
CA ASP A 119 15.40 -19.69 14.22
C ASP A 119 16.43 -20.05 13.13
N VAL A 120 16.39 -19.32 12.03
CA VAL A 120 17.31 -19.54 10.89
C VAL A 120 18.68 -18.96 11.24
N ALA A 121 19.70 -19.81 11.35
CA ALA A 121 21.05 -19.41 11.72
C ALA A 121 21.87 -18.85 10.54
N GLU A 122 21.74 -19.45 9.37
CA GLU A 122 22.53 -19.11 8.18
C GLU A 122 21.78 -19.48 6.90
N ILE A 123 22.01 -18.73 5.82
CA ILE A 123 21.61 -19.09 4.46
C ILE A 123 22.87 -19.47 3.69
N MET A 124 22.99 -20.75 3.32
CA MET A 124 24.13 -21.23 2.55
C MET A 124 24.01 -20.75 1.09
N VAL A 125 25.12 -20.31 0.51
CA VAL A 125 25.17 -19.85 -0.88
C VAL A 125 26.32 -20.54 -1.60
N SER A 126 26.02 -21.16 -2.74
CA SER A 126 27.01 -21.79 -3.62
C SER A 126 26.73 -21.44 -5.07
N GLY A 127 27.77 -21.10 -5.83
CA GLY A 127 27.63 -20.73 -7.24
C GLY A 127 26.70 -19.51 -7.48
N GLY A 128 26.61 -18.60 -6.52
CA GLY A 128 25.74 -17.41 -6.59
C GLY A 128 24.26 -17.67 -6.37
N ARG A 129 23.89 -18.84 -5.83
CA ARG A 129 22.50 -19.21 -5.50
C ARG A 129 22.40 -19.69 -4.06
N ALA A 130 21.30 -19.38 -3.39
CA ALA A 130 20.97 -19.99 -2.11
C ALA A 130 20.77 -21.50 -2.29
N THR A 131 21.35 -22.30 -1.39
CA THR A 131 21.34 -23.76 -1.41
C THR A 131 20.93 -24.33 -0.07
#